data_AF-A0A800JGI8-F1
#
_entry.id   AF-A0A800JGI8-F1
#
_cell.length_a   1.000
_cell.length_b   1.000
_cell.length_c   1.000
_cell.angle_alpha   90.00
_cell.angle_beta   90.00
_cell.angle_gamma   90.00
#
_symmetry.space_group_name_H-M   'P 1'
#
loop_
_entity.id
_entity.type
_entity.pdbx_description
1 polymer ?
#
loop_
_entity_poly.entity_id
_entity_poly.type
_entity_poly.pdbx_seq_one_letter_code
_entity_poly.pdbx_strand_id
1 'polypeptide(L)' 'MRAPTLSVRVNRKNPDHHLWNNHGTWWLHYTLHMGDFTKRRVRKSLGTHDVDEARARRDEALANLASN' A
#
# COMPACT_ATOMS: atom_id res chain seq x y z
N MET A 1 18.93 -12.30 -10.81
CA MET A 1 18.22 -11.93 -9.57
C MET A 1 16.76 -11.68 -9.93
N ARG A 2 15.79 -12.24 -9.20
CA ARG A 2 14.36 -12.00 -9.47
C ARG A 2 13.99 -10.61 -8.93
N ALA A 3 13.41 -9.75 -9.76
CA ALA A 3 12.86 -8.47 -9.34
C ALA A 3 11.79 -8.69 -8.24
N PRO A 4 11.69 -7.81 -7.24
CA PRO A 4 10.67 -7.92 -6.22
C PRO A 4 9.29 -7.91 -6.85
N THR A 5 8.45 -8.89 -6.52
CA THR A 5 7.08 -8.94 -7.03
C THR A 5 6.16 -8.29 -6.01
N LEU A 6 5.53 -7.19 -6.41
CA LEU A 6 4.47 -6.54 -5.65
C LEU A 6 3.25 -7.48 -5.58
N SER A 7 3.13 -8.26 -4.50
CA SER A 7 1.93 -9.05 -4.23
C SER A 7 0.87 -8.20 -3.54
N VAL A 8 0.44 -7.11 -4.19
CA VAL A 8 -0.65 -6.26 -3.70
C VAL A 8 -1.95 -6.72 -4.33
N ARG A 9 -2.75 -7.46 -3.55
CA ARG A 9 -4.10 -7.86 -3.94
C ARG A 9 -5.06 -6.77 -3.49
N VAL A 10 -5.46 -5.88 -4.40
CA VAL A 10 -6.49 -4.89 -4.09
C VAL A 10 -7.85 -5.58 -4.14
N ASN A 11 -8.51 -5.72 -2.99
CA ASN A 11 -9.87 -6.24 -2.95
C ASN A 11 -10.84 -5.18 -3.49
N ARG A 12 -11.35 -5.35 -4.71
CA ARG A 12 -12.30 -4.40 -5.32
C ARG A 12 -13.61 -4.23 -4.52
N LYS A 13 -13.97 -5.19 -3.65
CA LYS A 13 -15.14 -5.09 -2.76
C LYS A 13 -14.88 -4.27 -1.50
N ASN A 14 -13.61 -4.01 -1.18
CA ASN A 14 -13.22 -3.14 -0.08
C ASN A 14 -12.31 -2.02 -0.64
N PRO A 15 -12.88 -0.85 -0.98
CA PRO A 15 -12.11 0.25 -1.55
C PRO A 15 -11.02 0.78 -0.61
N ASP A 16 -11.08 0.44 0.68
CA ASP A 16 -10.11 0.86 1.70
C ASP A 16 -9.12 -0.26 2.05
N HIS A 17 -9.05 -1.32 1.24
CA HIS A 17 -8.04 -2.35 1.41
C HIS A 17 -6.65 -1.71 1.37
N HIS A 18 -5.83 -1.99 2.40
CA HIS A 18 -4.53 -1.36 2.72
C HIS A 18 -4.57 -0.01 3.43
N LEU A 19 -5.73 0.60 3.62
CA LEU A 19 -5.87 1.81 4.41
C LEU A 19 -6.21 1.47 5.85
N TRP A 20 -5.58 2.19 6.77
CA TRP A 20 -5.84 2.11 8.20
C TRP A 20 -6.05 3.51 8.75
N ASN A 21 -7.22 3.77 9.33
CA ASN A 21 -7.49 5.04 9.99
C ASN A 21 -6.95 4.99 11.43
N ASN A 22 -6.02 5.90 11.75
CA ASN A 22 -5.52 6.10 13.10
C ASN A 22 -5.90 7.49 13.59
N HIS A 23 -6.99 7.58 14.35
CA HIS A 23 -7.51 8.82 14.94
C HIS A 23 -7.63 9.97 13.93
N GLY A 24 -8.14 9.65 12.74
CA GLY A 24 -8.31 10.60 11.66
C GLY A 24 -7.15 10.62 10.67
N THR A 25 -5.93 10.20 11.02
CA THR A 25 -4.85 10.10 10.02
C THR A 25 -4.88 8.75 9.32
N TRP A 26 -4.91 8.75 7.98
CA TRP A 26 -4.84 7.52 7.20
C TRP A 26 -3.42 7.00 7.04
N TRP A 27 -3.27 5.68 7.10
CA TRP A 27 -2.01 4.94 6.95
C TRP A 27 -2.14 3.88 5.87
N LEU A 28 -1.08 3.70 5.10
CA LEU A 28 -0.94 2.68 4.08
C LEU A 28 -0.16 1.48 4.64
N HIS A 29 -0.81 0.32 4.70
CA HIS A 29 -0.25 -0.95 5.16
C HIS A 29 -0.21 -1.99 4.03
N TYR A 30 0.99 -2.42 3.63
CA TYR A 30 1.15 -3.51 2.65
C TYR A 30 2.39 -4.37 2.92
N THR A 31 2.45 -5.54 2.29
CA THR A 31 3.59 -6.47 2.38
C THR A 31 4.17 -6.70 0.99
N LEU A 32 5.48 -6.51 0.86
CA LEU A 32 6.26 -6.84 -0.31
C LEU A 32 6.84 -8.24 -0.17
N HIS A 33 6.73 -9.04 -1.23
CA HIS A 33 7.38 -10.34 -1.35
C HIS A 33 8.60 -10.18 -2.24
N MET A 34 9.78 -10.35 -1.65
CA MET A 34 11.05 -10.22 -2.35
C MET A 34 11.42 -11.56 -3.01
N GLY A 35 12.25 -11.50 -4.06
CA GLY A 35 12.68 -12.68 -4.82
C GLY A 35 13.55 -13.67 -4.04
N ASP A 36 14.02 -13.30 -2.86
CA ASP A 36 14.83 -14.08 -1.92
C ASP A 36 13.98 -14.72 -0.80
N PHE A 37 12.67 -14.87 -1.02
CA PHE A 37 11.70 -15.38 -0.04
C PHE A 37 11.53 -14.52 1.22
N THR A 38 12.13 -13.33 1.28
CA THR A 38 11.91 -12.41 2.38
C THR A 38 10.61 -11.61 2.19
N LYS A 39 10.06 -11.13 3.30
CA LYS A 39 8.87 -10.30 3.32
C LYS A 39 9.20 -8.97 3.95
N ARG A 40 8.85 -7.87 3.30
CA ARG A 40 8.97 -6.53 3.88
C ARG A 40 7.58 -5.96 4.13
N ARG A 41 7.26 -5.71 5.40
CA ARG A 41 6.02 -5.03 5.79
C ARG A 41 6.29 -3.53 5.78
N VAL A 42 5.48 -2.79 5.03
CA VAL A 42 5.56 -1.34 4.95
C VAL A 42 4.34 -0.74 5.61
N ARG A 43 4.58 0.20 6.52
CA ARG A 43 3.58 1.05 7.14
C ARG A 43 3.99 2.49 6.90
N LYS A 44 3.20 3.22 6.13
CA LYS A 44 3.49 4.61 5.76
C LYS A 44 2.29 5.47 6.13
N SER A 45 2.51 6.53 6.90
CA SER A 45 1.48 7.54 7.09
C SER A 45 1.17 8.19 5.75
N LEU A 46 -0.12 8.28 5.41
CA LEU A 46 -0.58 9.03 4.26
C LEU A 46 -0.79 10.49 4.60
N GLY A 47 -0.74 10.91 5.87
CA GLY A 47 -0.74 12.33 6.27
C GLY A 47 -1.98 13.10 5.81
N THR A 48 -3.12 12.43 5.68
CA THR A 48 -4.40 13.05 5.34
C THR A 48 -5.50 12.48 6.23
N HIS A 49 -6.53 13.30 6.45
CA HIS A 49 -7.76 12.91 7.12
C HIS A 49 -8.89 12.52 6.15
N ASP A 50 -8.72 12.88 4.88
CA ASP A 50 -9.66 12.58 3.82
C ASP A 50 -9.42 11.16 3.28
N VAL A 51 -10.49 10.37 3.19
CA VAL A 51 -10.43 8.97 2.73
C VAL A 51 -10.19 8.87 1.22
N ASP A 52 -10.72 9.79 0.42
CA ASP A 52 -10.54 9.80 -1.03
C ASP A 52 -9.12 10.27 -1.39
N GLU A 53 -8.59 11.25 -0.65
CA GLU A 53 -7.18 11.60 -0.75
C GLU A 53 -6.27 10.45 -0.30
N ALA A 54 -6.63 9.72 0.76
CA ALA A 54 -5.89 8.54 1.18
C ALA A 54 -5.88 7.44 0.11
N ARG A 55 -7.01 7.22 -0.58
CA ARG A 55 -7.10 6.27 -1.70
C ARG A 55 -6.20 6.69 -2.86
N ALA A 56 -6.24 7.97 -3.25
CA ALA A 56 -5.38 8.49 -4.32
C ALA A 56 -3.88 8.34 -4.00
N ARG A 57 -3.47 8.74 -2.79
CA ARG A 57 -2.07 8.62 -2.33
C ARG A 57 -1.61 7.15 -2.24
N ARG A 58 -2.52 6.23 -1.87
CA ARG A 58 -2.24 4.79 -1.92
C ARG A 58 -2.01 4.34 -3.35
N ASP A 59 -2.91 4.66 -4.26
CA ASP A 59 -2.88 4.16 -5.64
C ASP A 59 -1.62 4.65 -6.37
N GLU A 60 -1.24 5.91 -6.14
CA GLU A 60 0.04 6.47 -6.60
C GLU A 60 1.24 5.71 -6.02
N ALA A 61 1.27 5.47 -4.70
CA ALA A 61 2.37 4.75 -4.05
C ALA A 61 2.51 3.32 -4.58
N LEU A 62 1.39 2.64 -4.83
CA LEU A 62 1.37 1.27 -5.37
C LEU A 62 1.77 1.23 -6.85
N ALA A 63 1.33 2.20 -7.66
CA ALA A 63 1.70 2.31 -9.07
C ALA A 63 3.21 2.55 -9.25
N ASN A 64 3.79 3.40 -8.41
CA ASN A 64 5.24 3.66 -8.39
C ASN A 64 6.05 2.42 -8.02
N LEU A 65 5.53 1.55 -7.16
CA LEU A 65 6.17 0.27 -6.81
C LEU A 65 6.05 -0.79 -7.89
N ALA A 66 5.03 -0.73 -8.74
CA ALA A 66 4.84 -1.66 -9.85
C ALA A 66 5.68 -1.29 -11.08
N SER A 67 6.06 -0.02 -11.21
CA SER A 67 6.81 0.51 -12.36
C SER A 67 8.34 0.42 -12.20
N ASN A 68 8.83 -0.16 -11.11
CA ASN A 68 10.25 -0.23 -10.74
C ASN A 68 10.67 -1.65 -10.36
#